data_AF-F3C6Y0-F1
#
_entry.id   AF-F3C6Y0-F1
#
_cell.length_a   1.000
_cell.length_b   1.000
_cell.length_c   1.000
_cell.angle_alpha   90.00
_cell.angle_beta   90.00
_cell.angle_gamma   90.00
#
_symmetry.space_group_name_H-M   'P 1'
#
loop_
_entity.id
_entity.type
_entity.pdbx_description
1 polymer ?
#
loop_
_entity_poly.entity_id
_entity_poly.type
_entity_poly.pdbx_seq_one_letter_code
_entity_poly.pdbx_strand_id
1 'polypeptide(L)' 'ERSDYYLVETSSGQRAWAYRSVGEQGELLLHGWFA' A
#
# COMPACT_ATOMS: atom_id res chain seq x y z
N GLU A 1 -13.93 -7.17 -5.21
CA GLU A 1 -13.98 -5.78 -5.71
C GLU A 1 -12.65 -5.39 -6.35
N ARG A 2 -12.51 -4.19 -6.94
CA ARG A 2 -11.24 -3.71 -7.52
C ARG A 2 -10.50 -2.86 -6.50
N SER A 3 -9.18 -3.05 -6.41
CA SER A 3 -8.30 -2.29 -5.51
C SER A 3 -7.18 -1.62 -6.29
N ASP A 4 -6.83 -0.41 -5.87
CA ASP A 4 -5.63 0.28 -6.35
C ASP A 4 -4.45 -0.15 -5.47
N TYR A 5 -3.33 -0.49 -6.12
CA TYR A 5 -2.12 -0.96 -5.46
C TYR A 5 -1.01 0.08 -5.56
N TYR A 6 -0.29 0.22 -4.45
CA TYR A 6 0.76 1.21 -4.28
C TYR A 6 2.01 0.53 -3.73
N LEU A 7 3.17 0.96 -4.23
CA LEU A 7 4.45 0.66 -3.60
C LEU A 7 4.73 1.78 -2.59
N VAL A 8 4.92 1.42 -1.33
CA VAL A 8 5.35 2.37 -0.29
C VAL A 8 6.81 2.11 0.06
N GLU A 9 7.54 3.19 0.34
CA GLU A 9 8.92 3.15 0.78
C GLU A 9 9.06 4.03 2.03
N THR A 10 9.72 3.49 3.05
CA THR A 10 10.05 4.23 4.28
C THR A 10 11.34 5.02 4.10
N SER A 11 11.60 5.99 4.97
CA SER A 11 12.86 6.75 4.94
C SER A 11 14.11 5.90 5.18
N SER A 12 13.98 4.68 5.72
CA SER A 12 15.08 3.72 5.87
C SER A 12 15.26 2.79 4.67
N GLY A 13 14.46 2.96 3.61
CA GLY A 13 14.52 2.16 2.38
C GLY A 13 13.73 0.84 2.44
N GLN A 14 13.03 0.54 3.54
CA GLN A 14 12.12 -0.61 3.59
C GLN A 14 10.92 -0.37 2.68
N ARG A 15 10.54 -1.37 1.87
CA ARG A 15 9.46 -1.28 0.88
C ARG A 15 8.35 -2.29 1.14
N ALA A 16 7.11 -1.94 0.79
CA ALA A 16 5.94 -2.80 0.92
C ALA A 16 4.89 -2.56 -0.15
N TRP A 17 4.03 -3.56 -0.33
CA TRP A 17 2.75 -3.36 -1.01
C TRP A 17 1.72 -2.79 -0.03
N ALA A 18 1.00 -1.77 -0.49
CA ALA A 18 -0.21 -1.27 0.16
C ALA A 18 -1.34 -1.18 -0.86
N TYR A 19 -2.59 -1.23 -0.39
CA TYR A 19 -3.75 -1.18 -1.26
C TYR A 19 -4.88 -0.38 -0.65
N ARG A 20 -5.84 -0.05 -1.50
CA ARG A 20 -7.06 0.65 -1.15
C ARG A 20 -8.22 0.20 -2.05
N SER A 21 -9.44 0.20 -1.51
CA SER A 21 -10.64 0.03 -2.32
C SER A 21 -10.83 1.20 -3.28
N VAL A 22 -11.11 0.91 -4.55
CA VAL A 22 -11.31 1.96 -5.57
C VAL A 22 -12.46 2.89 -5.15
N GLY A 23 -12.20 4.20 -5.18
CA GLY A 23 -13.17 5.25 -4.83
C GLY A 23 -13.14 5.68 -3.36
N GLU A 24 -12.39 4.97 -2.51
CA GLU A 24 -12.19 5.36 -1.12
C GLU A 24 -11.10 6.44 -1.01
N GLN A 25 -11.36 7.50 -0.23
CA GLN A 25 -10.40 8.57 0.05
C GLN A 25 -10.02 8.49 1.54
N GLY A 26 -9.29 7.43 1.91
CA GLY A 26 -8.99 7.11 3.31
C GLY A 26 -7.50 6.90 3.60
N GLU A 27 -7.18 5.92 4.42
CA GLU A 27 -5.80 5.44 4.62
C GLU A 27 -5.44 4.38 3.57
N LEU A 28 -4.18 3.95 3.54
CA LEU A 28 -3.76 2.78 2.77
C LEU A 28 -3.63 1.59 3.72
N LEU A 29 -4.10 0.42 3.28
CA LEU A 29 -3.95 -0.81 4.02
C LEU A 29 -2.67 -1.52 3.58
N LEU A 30 -1.81 -1.85 4.53
CA LEU A 30 -0.58 -2.57 4.26
C LEU A 30 -0.89 -4.02 3.89
N HIS A 31 -0.39 -4.47 2.74
CA HIS A 31 -0.49 -5.87 2.32
C HIS A 31 0.65 -6.71 2.90
N GLY A 32 1.88 -6.20 2.81
CA GLY A 32 3.06 -6.88 3.33
C GLY A 32 4.37 -6.23 2.91
N TRP A 33 5.39 -6.38 3.76
CA TRP A 33 6.75 -5.91 3.51
C TRP A 33 7.51 -6.86 2.59
N PHE A 34 8.43 -6.29 1.81
CA PHE A 34 9.45 -7.07 1.13
C PHE A 34 10.53 -7.48 2.13
N ALA A 35 10.92 -8.76 2.09
CA ALA A 35 12.06 -9.30 2.83
C ALA A 35 13.38 -8.87 2.19
#